data_AF-A0A2U1FLN9-F1
#
_entry.id   AF-A0A2U1FLN9-F1
#
_cell.length_a   1.000
_cell.length_b   1.000
_cell.length_c   1.000
_cell.angle_alpha   90.00
_cell.angle_beta   90.00
_cell.angle_gamma   90.00
#
_symmetry.space_group_name_H-M   'P 1'
#
loop_
_entity.id
_entity.type
_entity.pdbx_description
1 polymer ?
#
loop_
_entity_poly.entity_id
_entity_poly.type
_entity_poly.pdbx_seq_one_letter_code
_entity_poly.pdbx_strand_id
1 'polypeptide(L)'
;MTAARDDRSLAGGPDGRSRGTGTHPDRDPRSGEGWYPGHAEPDGYETSARPDGHLGAGRPRGPEETDSSVFDIADDRREAPYGASRTGLDATGPYRSASDGSSMTYPSGPSGPPAGLRARPLGPGGAPVPPSYGSSQTTSAMPSGPGGAMVPTAPPPPMPASAAGTPEGLGMPAPRESAVSNDVNDMVSLIRQSWASIQHRSDELTKLFYAWLFRLSPETRELFPVTMELQRTRFLRGLLHVIQMVDRPEELSVFLRQLGRDHRKFGVVDKHYDQVGEALVGALKEVTGERWNNEIEQAWLGAYSLTASIMLDAAEGERGPAVWMARVMEHRRINQDLAVVRVQTSQPVPYLAGQYVSVETPQRPRMWRSMSPANAPGPDCVLEFHVRTVPGGWVSRAIVSHARVGDVWRIGPPMGQMTLDPRRRSDLLMVAGGTGLAPARAIIEQLMMEGTDRKVCLFVGGRTWSDLYDIEGLRRSAQEFPWLTVVPVVEDDGRRHGAETGTLAEVVARYGAWADREITISGSPPMVRATVNALLDAGTPFRNIHYDPYHTD
;
A
#
# COMPACT_ATOMS: atom_id res chain seq x y z
N MET A 1 -12.01 -46.20 45.33
CA MET A 1 -10.59 -46.49 45.59
C MET A 1 -9.81 -45.20 45.35
N THR A 2 -9.83 -44.32 46.37
CA THR A 2 -8.68 -43.96 47.25
C THR A 2 -7.83 -42.85 46.59
N ALA A 3 -8.13 -41.56 46.78
CA ALA A 3 -7.76 -40.67 47.91
C ALA A 3 -6.25 -40.30 47.89
N ALA A 4 -5.71 -39.12 48.23
CA ALA A 4 -6.13 -37.82 48.80
C ALA A 4 -4.97 -36.83 48.44
N ARG A 5 -5.16 -35.53 48.15
CA ARG A 5 -5.42 -34.36 49.02
C ARG A 5 -4.31 -33.98 50.03
N ASP A 6 -4.09 -32.66 50.08
CA ASP A 6 -3.52 -31.77 51.12
C ASP A 6 -1.99 -31.51 51.11
N ASP A 7 -1.46 -30.36 51.53
CA ASP A 7 -1.87 -28.94 51.68
C ASP A 7 -0.63 -28.21 52.30
N ARG A 8 -0.54 -26.88 52.19
CA ARG A 8 0.25 -25.91 53.01
C ARG A 8 1.79 -25.87 52.90
N SER A 9 2.40 -24.78 52.41
CA SER A 9 2.63 -23.44 53.02
C SER A 9 3.64 -23.41 54.18
N LEU A 10 4.72 -22.61 54.06
CA LEU A 10 5.13 -21.57 55.02
C LEU A 10 6.50 -20.94 54.67
N ALA A 11 6.64 -19.69 55.12
CA ALA A 11 7.69 -18.70 54.85
C ALA A 11 8.94 -18.83 55.74
N GLY A 12 10.00 -18.08 55.39
CA GLY A 12 11.05 -17.65 56.33
C GLY A 12 12.46 -17.48 55.72
N GLY A 13 12.92 -16.24 55.54
CA GLY A 13 14.34 -15.87 55.75
C GLY A 13 14.65 -15.78 57.26
N PRO A 14 15.83 -15.30 57.74
CA PRO A 14 16.77 -14.36 57.09
C PRO A 14 18.29 -14.58 57.37
N ASP A 15 19.10 -13.65 56.85
CA ASP A 15 20.37 -13.07 57.35
C ASP A 15 21.64 -13.89 57.72
N GLY A 16 22.80 -13.37 57.26
CA GLY A 16 24.13 -13.72 57.82
C GLY A 16 25.34 -13.25 57.00
N ARG A 17 25.89 -12.09 57.37
CA ARG A 17 27.07 -11.38 56.79
C ARG A 17 28.43 -11.88 57.33
N SER A 18 29.52 -11.65 56.59
CA SER A 18 30.81 -11.01 57.03
C SER A 18 31.84 -10.99 55.88
N ARG A 19 32.31 -9.82 55.38
CA ARG A 19 33.49 -8.98 55.77
C ARG A 19 34.85 -9.66 55.50
N GLY A 20 35.94 -9.03 55.03
CA GLY A 20 36.38 -7.67 54.65
C GLY A 20 37.69 -7.85 53.81
N THR A 21 38.49 -6.88 53.32
CA THR A 21 38.96 -5.56 53.79
C THR A 21 39.80 -4.90 52.66
N GLY A 22 39.63 -3.60 52.33
CA GLY A 22 40.62 -2.51 52.53
C GLY A 22 41.52 -2.24 51.29
N THR A 23 41.92 -1.05 50.83
CA THR A 23 42.03 0.34 51.35
C THR A 23 42.41 1.33 50.20
N HIS A 24 42.01 2.61 50.32
CA HIS A 24 42.39 3.86 49.57
C HIS A 24 43.91 4.26 49.74
N PRO A 25 44.52 5.38 49.20
CA PRO A 25 43.95 6.67 48.72
C PRO A 25 44.63 7.41 47.49
N ASP A 26 44.06 8.58 47.16
CA ASP A 26 44.46 9.76 46.34
C ASP A 26 45.89 9.95 45.79
N ARG A 27 45.99 10.53 44.57
CA ARG A 27 46.73 11.79 44.24
C ARG A 27 46.67 12.16 42.74
N ASP A 28 46.37 13.43 42.46
CA ASP A 28 46.77 14.25 41.28
C ASP A 28 48.06 15.03 41.65
N PRO A 29 49.03 15.37 40.77
CA PRO A 29 48.94 16.51 39.82
C PRO A 29 49.72 16.43 38.47
N ARG A 30 49.15 17.07 37.43
CA ARG A 30 49.75 17.99 36.42
C ARG A 30 50.99 17.62 35.57
N SER A 31 50.83 17.73 34.25
CA SER A 31 51.68 18.51 33.29
C SER A 31 51.02 18.50 31.89
N GLY A 32 50.58 19.63 31.32
CA GLY A 32 51.27 20.37 30.23
C GLY A 32 50.95 19.72 28.87
N GLU A 33 50.43 20.34 27.80
CA GLU A 33 50.58 21.64 27.10
C GLU A 33 49.32 21.73 26.16
N GLY A 34 48.74 22.84 25.70
CA GLY A 34 49.28 24.11 25.24
C GLY A 34 49.13 24.24 23.71
N TRP A 35 48.18 25.08 23.26
CA TRP A 35 48.11 25.81 21.96
C TRP A 35 47.46 25.23 20.67
N TYR A 36 46.42 25.95 20.20
CA TYR A 36 46.14 26.35 18.80
C TYR A 36 46.71 27.78 18.57
N PRO A 37 46.75 28.42 17.37
CA PRO A 37 46.21 28.06 16.04
C PRO A 37 47.18 28.30 14.84
N GLY A 38 46.76 27.97 13.61
CA GLY A 38 47.47 28.36 12.38
C GLY A 38 46.68 28.15 11.09
N HIS A 39 46.55 29.24 10.33
CA HIS A 39 45.88 29.41 9.04
C HIS A 39 46.46 28.56 7.88
N ALA A 40 45.63 28.24 6.89
CA ALA A 40 45.99 28.25 5.45
C ALA A 40 44.74 28.18 4.55
N GLU A 41 44.55 29.21 3.73
CA GLU A 41 43.91 29.22 2.39
C GLU A 41 44.83 28.48 1.36
N PRO A 42 44.46 28.16 0.09
CA PRO A 42 43.72 29.05 -0.84
C PRO A 42 42.87 28.42 -1.99
N ASP A 43 42.33 29.35 -2.81
CA ASP A 43 42.01 29.31 -4.26
C ASP A 43 40.71 28.68 -4.82
N GLY A 44 39.72 29.54 -5.07
CA GLY A 44 39.45 30.13 -6.41
C GLY A 44 39.03 29.23 -7.59
N TYR A 45 37.76 29.35 -8.02
CA TYR A 45 37.41 29.58 -9.43
C TYR A 45 35.99 30.18 -9.56
N GLU A 46 35.91 31.24 -10.38
CA GLU A 46 34.69 31.89 -10.84
C GLU A 46 33.94 31.02 -11.86
N THR A 47 32.61 31.20 -11.97
CA THR A 47 31.99 31.61 -13.25
C THR A 47 30.55 32.09 -13.04
N SER A 48 30.22 33.08 -13.84
CA SER A 48 29.02 33.91 -13.87
C SER A 48 27.88 33.30 -14.71
N ALA A 49 26.63 33.65 -14.38
CA ALA A 49 25.67 34.26 -15.31
C ALA A 49 24.26 34.37 -14.68
N ARG A 50 23.61 35.50 -14.95
CA ARG A 50 22.24 35.89 -14.52
C ARG A 50 21.26 35.78 -15.72
N PRO A 51 19.93 36.00 -15.52
CA PRO A 51 18.84 35.27 -16.18
C PRO A 51 18.11 36.07 -17.27
N ASP A 52 17.24 35.38 -18.03
CA ASP A 52 16.01 35.85 -18.70
C ASP A 52 15.20 34.57 -19.04
N GLY A 53 13.89 34.42 -18.91
CA GLY A 53 12.78 35.35 -18.99
C GLY A 53 11.90 34.97 -20.20
N HIS A 54 10.91 34.08 -20.05
CA HIS A 54 9.80 33.98 -21.02
C HIS A 54 8.51 33.43 -20.39
N LEU A 55 7.48 34.28 -20.47
CA LEU A 55 6.09 34.06 -20.14
C LEU A 55 5.38 33.26 -21.25
N GLY A 56 4.52 32.32 -20.88
CA GLY A 56 3.58 31.64 -21.78
C GLY A 56 2.32 31.24 -21.03
N ALA A 57 1.21 31.93 -21.32
CA ALA A 57 -0.10 31.73 -20.73
C ALA A 57 -0.81 30.49 -21.30
N GLY A 58 -1.44 29.68 -20.43
CA GLY A 58 -2.34 28.59 -20.81
C GLY A 58 -3.47 28.44 -19.77
N ARG A 59 -4.72 28.45 -20.24
CA ARG A 59 -5.98 28.38 -19.49
C ARG A 59 -6.19 27.04 -18.74
N PRO A 60 -7.05 26.99 -17.71
CA PRO A 60 -7.13 25.87 -16.77
C PRO A 60 -7.89 24.66 -17.33
N ARG A 61 -7.38 23.45 -17.02
CA ARG A 61 -8.08 22.16 -17.18
C ARG A 61 -9.18 22.03 -16.12
N GLY A 62 -10.32 21.45 -16.51
CA GLY A 62 -11.42 21.06 -15.62
C GLY A 62 -11.06 19.90 -14.69
N PRO A 63 -11.97 19.52 -13.78
CA PRO A 63 -11.64 18.79 -12.56
C PRO A 63 -11.18 17.36 -12.88
N GLU A 64 -9.95 17.04 -12.46
CA GLU A 64 -9.45 15.67 -12.35
C GLU A 64 -10.19 14.98 -11.19
N GLU A 65 -10.74 13.80 -11.46
CA GLU A 65 -11.27 12.90 -10.44
C GLU A 65 -10.16 12.59 -9.42
N THR A 66 -10.42 12.92 -8.16
CA THR A 66 -9.49 12.75 -7.05
C THR A 66 -9.41 11.27 -6.67
N ASP A 67 -8.35 10.61 -7.16
CA ASP A 67 -7.97 9.27 -6.76
C ASP A 67 -7.45 9.29 -5.31
N SER A 68 -8.31 8.87 -4.38
CA SER A 68 -8.02 8.77 -2.93
C SER A 68 -7.01 7.66 -2.55
N SER A 69 -6.42 6.96 -3.52
CA SER A 69 -5.48 5.84 -3.30
C SER A 69 -4.00 6.23 -3.15
N VAL A 70 -3.66 7.53 -3.20
CA VAL A 70 -2.26 8.02 -3.28
C VAL A 70 -1.43 7.85 -1.99
N PHE A 71 -2.00 7.35 -0.89
CA PHE A 71 -1.32 7.28 0.43
C PHE A 71 -1.26 5.88 1.02
N ASP A 72 -0.85 4.92 0.22
CA ASP A 72 -0.11 3.79 0.79
C ASP A 72 1.27 4.24 1.24
N ILE A 73 1.74 3.67 2.34
CA ILE A 73 2.85 4.21 3.09
C ILE A 73 3.84 3.06 3.37
N ALA A 74 4.71 2.75 2.40
CA ALA A 74 5.90 1.91 2.61
C ALA A 74 7.02 2.07 1.56
N ASP A 75 7.81 3.15 1.62
CA ASP A 75 8.99 3.34 0.77
C ASP A 75 10.35 3.17 1.51
N ASP A 76 11.38 2.79 0.75
CA ASP A 76 12.79 2.55 1.13
C ASP A 76 13.76 2.98 0.00
N ARG A 77 14.16 4.25 0.04
CA ARG A 77 15.49 4.87 -0.24
C ARG A 77 16.07 4.98 -1.67
N ARG A 78 16.69 6.17 -1.87
CA ARG A 78 17.57 6.64 -2.96
C ARG A 78 18.98 6.04 -2.96
N GLU A 79 19.54 5.87 -4.16
CA GLU A 79 20.98 5.93 -4.46
C GLU A 79 21.32 7.15 -5.35
N ALA A 80 22.53 7.70 -5.15
CA ALA A 80 23.20 8.65 -6.04
C ALA A 80 23.93 7.91 -7.18
N PRO A 81 24.23 8.56 -8.33
CA PRO A 81 24.53 7.86 -9.58
C PRO A 81 26.00 7.43 -9.67
N TYR A 82 26.24 6.16 -10.00
CA TYR A 82 27.49 5.71 -10.64
C TYR A 82 27.18 5.46 -12.12
N GLY A 83 27.85 6.06 -13.10
CA GLY A 83 29.28 6.33 -13.16
C GLY A 83 29.88 5.32 -14.15
N ALA A 84 29.80 5.64 -15.44
CA ALA A 84 30.38 4.86 -16.53
C ALA A 84 31.86 4.55 -16.25
N SER A 85 32.22 3.28 -16.22
CA SER A 85 33.64 2.86 -16.20
C SER A 85 33.95 2.08 -17.47
N ARG A 86 34.89 2.67 -18.20
CA ARG A 86 35.47 2.27 -19.46
C ARG A 86 36.20 0.93 -19.37
N THR A 87 36.20 0.27 -20.51
CA THR A 87 37.05 -0.82 -20.98
C THR A 87 38.56 -0.56 -20.88
N GLY A 88 39.32 -1.61 -20.56
CA GLY A 88 40.76 -1.82 -20.82
C GLY A 88 41.20 -3.15 -20.19
N LEU A 89 41.47 -4.21 -20.99
CA LEU A 89 42.82 -4.72 -21.37
C LEU A 89 43.65 -5.12 -20.13
N ASP A 90 44.32 -6.26 -19.98
CA ASP A 90 44.73 -7.40 -20.83
C ASP A 90 45.37 -8.43 -19.86
N ALA A 91 45.34 -9.74 -20.14
CA ALA A 91 46.41 -10.72 -19.76
C ALA A 91 46.04 -12.20 -20.03
N THR A 92 46.44 -12.65 -21.22
CA THR A 92 47.08 -13.93 -21.58
C THR A 92 47.31 -15.06 -20.54
N GLY A 93 47.00 -16.30 -20.96
CA GLY A 93 47.90 -17.46 -20.78
C GLY A 93 47.29 -18.76 -20.19
N PRO A 94 47.78 -19.96 -20.54
CA PRO A 94 46.93 -21.00 -21.15
C PRO A 94 46.86 -22.34 -20.39
N TYR A 95 45.85 -23.17 -20.72
CA TYR A 95 45.96 -24.63 -20.62
C TYR A 95 45.24 -25.33 -21.78
N ARG A 96 45.91 -26.34 -22.34
CA ARG A 96 45.58 -27.11 -23.55
C ARG A 96 44.84 -28.42 -23.22
N SER A 97 44.02 -28.87 -24.20
CA SER A 97 43.86 -30.26 -24.70
C SER A 97 43.12 -31.29 -23.81
N ALA A 98 42.18 -32.15 -24.26
CA ALA A 98 41.88 -32.74 -25.58
C ALA A 98 40.44 -33.33 -25.68
N SER A 99 39.94 -33.48 -26.93
CA SER A 99 39.15 -34.59 -27.58
C SER A 99 37.93 -35.21 -26.87
N ASP A 100 36.78 -35.53 -27.46
CA ASP A 100 36.29 -35.86 -28.82
C ASP A 100 34.79 -35.44 -28.86
N GLY A 101 34.10 -35.06 -29.94
CA GLY A 101 34.08 -35.62 -31.29
C GLY A 101 32.71 -36.28 -31.52
N SER A 102 31.72 -35.54 -32.06
CA SER A 102 30.70 -36.03 -33.02
C SER A 102 29.68 -34.93 -33.35
N SER A 103 29.74 -34.49 -34.61
CA SER A 103 28.80 -33.58 -35.27
C SER A 103 27.54 -34.32 -35.74
N MET A 104 26.37 -33.71 -35.54
CA MET A 104 25.19 -33.99 -36.37
C MET A 104 24.59 -32.65 -36.82
N THR A 105 24.80 -32.35 -38.08
CA THR A 105 24.23 -31.25 -38.85
C THR A 105 22.88 -31.67 -39.40
N TYR A 106 21.87 -30.79 -39.42
CA TYR A 106 20.81 -30.67 -40.45
C TYR A 106 19.94 -29.40 -40.19
N PRO A 107 19.18 -28.88 -41.17
CA PRO A 107 19.45 -27.57 -41.76
C PRO A 107 18.46 -26.46 -41.38
N SER A 108 18.90 -25.23 -41.63
CA SER A 108 18.12 -23.98 -41.58
C SER A 108 17.10 -23.91 -42.73
N GLY A 109 15.86 -23.56 -42.41
CA GLY A 109 14.78 -23.17 -43.33
C GLY A 109 13.99 -21.99 -42.74
N PRO A 110 13.33 -21.16 -43.57
CA PRO A 110 13.16 -19.74 -43.29
C PRO A 110 11.93 -19.39 -42.45
N SER A 111 12.10 -18.26 -41.77
CA SER A 111 11.15 -17.44 -41.02
C SER A 111 9.95 -16.92 -41.83
N GLY A 112 8.75 -17.08 -41.27
CA GLY A 112 7.51 -16.39 -41.65
C GLY A 112 6.39 -16.68 -40.62
N PRO A 113 5.48 -15.72 -40.31
CA PRO A 113 4.50 -15.88 -39.22
C PRO A 113 3.27 -16.68 -39.67
N PRO A 114 2.62 -17.49 -38.81
CA PRO A 114 1.33 -18.07 -39.15
C PRO A 114 0.21 -17.06 -38.88
N ALA A 115 -0.45 -16.64 -39.97
CA ALA A 115 -1.70 -15.89 -39.94
C ALA A 115 -2.91 -16.83 -39.93
N GLY A 116 -3.91 -16.51 -39.09
CA GLY A 116 -5.33 -16.73 -39.39
C GLY A 116 -5.94 -18.11 -39.13
N LEU A 117 -6.55 -18.29 -37.95
CA LEU A 117 -7.62 -19.26 -37.76
C LEU A 117 -8.98 -18.56 -37.91
N ARG A 118 -9.52 -18.60 -39.13
CA ARG A 118 -10.95 -18.40 -39.40
C ARG A 118 -11.66 -19.72 -39.15
N ALA A 119 -12.55 -19.77 -38.16
CA ALA A 119 -13.48 -20.89 -37.98
C ALA A 119 -14.58 -20.83 -39.07
N ARG A 120 -14.79 -21.93 -39.80
CA ARG A 120 -16.00 -22.16 -40.62
C ARG A 120 -17.10 -22.75 -39.74
N PRO A 121 -18.38 -22.41 -40.00
CA PRO A 121 -19.52 -22.89 -39.21
C PRO A 121 -19.90 -24.33 -39.59
N LEU A 122 -20.21 -25.15 -38.58
CA LEU A 122 -20.89 -26.44 -38.73
C LEU A 122 -22.37 -26.24 -38.40
N GLY A 123 -23.25 -26.71 -39.29
CA GLY A 123 -24.70 -26.71 -39.14
C GLY A 123 -25.23 -27.83 -38.22
N PRO A 124 -26.55 -27.87 -37.96
CA PRO A 124 -27.13 -28.45 -36.76
C PRO A 124 -27.45 -29.94 -36.90
N GLY A 125 -27.28 -30.69 -35.81
CA GLY A 125 -27.65 -32.11 -35.73
C GLY A 125 -28.24 -32.47 -34.37
N GLY A 126 -29.57 -32.63 -34.35
CA GLY A 126 -30.35 -33.64 -33.61
C GLY A 126 -30.08 -33.93 -32.13
N ALA A 127 -31.06 -33.58 -31.28
CA ALA A 127 -31.24 -34.06 -29.91
C ALA A 127 -31.57 -35.56 -29.81
N PRO A 128 -31.49 -36.13 -28.59
CA PRO A 128 -32.69 -36.78 -28.04
C PRO A 128 -32.98 -36.46 -26.55
N VAL A 129 -34.29 -36.42 -26.23
CA VAL A 129 -34.97 -36.33 -24.91
C VAL A 129 -35.47 -37.75 -24.56
N PRO A 130 -35.45 -38.29 -23.30
CA PRO A 130 -36.56 -38.13 -22.30
C PRO A 130 -36.19 -38.49 -20.82
N PRO A 131 -37.12 -38.72 -19.85
CA PRO A 131 -38.51 -38.24 -19.68
C PRO A 131 -38.75 -37.47 -18.36
N SER A 132 -39.88 -36.77 -18.32
CA SER A 132 -40.52 -36.13 -17.18
C SER A 132 -41.38 -37.11 -16.36
N TYR A 133 -41.41 -36.93 -15.03
CA TYR A 133 -42.45 -37.45 -14.13
C TYR A 133 -43.06 -36.31 -13.30
N GLY A 134 -44.38 -36.34 -13.19
CA GLY A 134 -45.22 -35.25 -12.71
C GLY A 134 -45.42 -35.16 -11.20
N SER A 135 -45.63 -33.92 -10.77
CA SER A 135 -46.66 -33.41 -9.86
C SER A 135 -47.06 -34.21 -8.61
N SER A 136 -46.92 -33.54 -7.45
CA SER A 136 -47.99 -33.43 -6.44
C SER A 136 -47.84 -32.13 -5.65
N GLN A 137 -48.85 -31.26 -5.79
CA GLN A 137 -49.11 -30.13 -4.89
C GLN A 137 -49.82 -30.65 -3.63
N THR A 138 -49.52 -30.06 -2.48
CA THR A 138 -50.54 -29.91 -1.43
C THR A 138 -50.35 -28.56 -0.74
N THR A 139 -51.44 -27.81 -0.79
CA THR A 139 -51.70 -26.48 -0.25
C THR A 139 -51.95 -26.53 1.26
N SER A 140 -51.62 -25.47 1.99
CA SER A 140 -52.48 -25.01 3.08
C SER A 140 -52.45 -23.50 3.19
N ALA A 141 -53.65 -22.91 3.14
CA ALA A 141 -53.95 -21.49 3.15
C ALA A 141 -54.27 -20.98 4.57
N MET A 142 -53.98 -19.69 4.79
CA MET A 142 -54.71 -18.59 5.48
C MET A 142 -55.76 -18.89 6.58
N PRO A 143 -56.01 -17.92 7.48
CA PRO A 143 -57.12 -16.99 7.19
C PRO A 143 -56.85 -15.51 7.48
N SER A 144 -57.62 -14.67 6.80
CA SER A 144 -57.64 -13.21 6.83
C SER A 144 -58.78 -12.64 7.69
N GLY A 145 -58.61 -11.39 8.13
CA GLY A 145 -59.68 -10.37 8.23
C GLY A 145 -59.77 -9.63 9.57
N PRO A 146 -60.45 -8.46 9.66
CA PRO A 146 -60.90 -7.48 8.63
C PRO A 146 -60.28 -6.06 8.88
N GLY A 147 -60.11 -5.17 7.89
CA GLY A 147 -61.13 -4.28 7.34
C GLY A 147 -61.21 -2.92 8.08
N GLY A 148 -60.66 -1.83 7.51
CA GLY A 148 -60.77 -0.48 8.09
C GLY A 148 -60.27 0.63 7.14
N ALA A 149 -61.14 1.58 6.83
CA ALA A 149 -61.09 2.55 5.74
C ALA A 149 -60.01 3.67 5.80
N MET A 150 -59.68 4.18 4.61
CA MET A 150 -59.09 5.50 4.32
C MET A 150 -59.94 6.65 4.87
N VAL A 151 -59.31 7.63 5.54
CA VAL A 151 -59.73 9.06 5.54
C VAL A 151 -58.48 9.97 5.65
N PRO A 152 -58.37 11.03 4.83
CA PRO A 152 -57.31 12.03 4.88
C PRO A 152 -57.69 13.18 5.84
N THR A 153 -56.76 13.62 6.70
CA THR A 153 -56.95 14.79 7.56
C THR A 153 -56.56 16.09 6.85
N ALA A 154 -57.57 16.93 6.63
CA ALA A 154 -57.50 18.32 6.15
C ALA A 154 -57.29 19.32 7.33
N PRO A 155 -56.94 20.60 7.06
CA PRO A 155 -56.38 21.54 8.04
C PRO A 155 -57.45 22.30 8.86
N PRO A 156 -57.07 22.94 9.99
CA PRO A 156 -57.99 23.69 10.84
C PRO A 156 -58.37 25.10 10.30
N PRO A 157 -59.46 25.71 10.81
CA PRO A 157 -60.20 26.81 10.18
C PRO A 157 -59.66 28.23 10.47
N PRO A 158 -60.11 29.27 9.74
CA PRO A 158 -59.66 30.65 9.89
C PRO A 158 -60.54 31.46 10.87
N MET A 159 -60.05 32.65 11.27
CA MET A 159 -60.75 33.95 11.51
C MET A 159 -60.02 34.80 12.59
N PRO A 160 -60.17 36.14 12.65
CA PRO A 160 -60.51 37.13 11.61
C PRO A 160 -59.46 38.27 11.49
N ALA A 161 -59.59 39.06 10.43
CA ALA A 161 -58.76 40.24 10.13
C ALA A 161 -59.16 41.48 10.95
N SER A 162 -58.18 42.31 11.32
CA SER A 162 -58.38 43.77 11.44
C SER A 162 -57.07 44.57 11.34
N ALA A 163 -57.10 45.50 10.36
CA ALA A 163 -56.50 46.83 10.31
C ALA A 163 -54.96 47.07 10.41
N ALA A 164 -54.43 47.39 9.23
CA ALA A 164 -53.39 48.35 8.87
C ALA A 164 -52.65 49.17 9.95
N GLY A 165 -51.31 49.19 9.83
CA GLY A 165 -50.43 50.24 10.32
C GLY A 165 -48.95 49.96 9.99
N THR A 166 -48.39 50.64 8.97
CA THR A 166 -46.93 50.89 8.84
C THR A 166 -46.54 51.94 9.91
N PRO A 167 -45.31 51.93 10.49
CA PRO A 167 -44.09 52.24 9.73
C PRO A 167 -42.76 51.58 10.20
N GLU A 168 -41.77 51.67 9.31
CA GLU A 168 -40.34 51.97 9.55
C GLU A 168 -39.49 51.13 10.53
N GLY A 169 -38.57 50.34 9.95
CA GLY A 169 -37.13 50.58 10.11
C GLY A 169 -36.47 50.25 11.45
N LEU A 170 -36.16 48.97 11.68
CA LEU A 170 -35.06 48.55 12.55
C LEU A 170 -34.29 47.41 11.88
N GLY A 171 -33.01 47.64 11.60
CA GLY A 171 -32.12 46.69 10.92
C GLY A 171 -31.99 45.38 11.69
N MET A 172 -32.25 44.26 11.02
CA MET A 172 -31.85 42.94 11.50
C MET A 172 -30.36 42.71 11.17
N PRO A 173 -29.57 42.11 12.09
CA PRO A 173 -28.22 41.68 11.77
C PRO A 173 -28.26 40.51 10.77
N ALA A 174 -27.30 40.49 9.84
CA ALA A 174 -27.09 39.44 8.85
C ALA A 174 -26.89 38.05 9.51
N PRO A 175 -27.24 36.94 8.83
CA PRO A 175 -27.36 35.62 9.46
C PRO A 175 -26.00 34.98 9.77
N ARG A 176 -25.97 34.16 10.83
CA ARG A 176 -24.82 33.45 11.42
C ARG A 176 -23.96 32.62 10.45
N GLU A 177 -24.45 32.33 9.25
CA GLU A 177 -23.77 31.53 8.22
C GLU A 177 -22.50 32.22 7.70
N SER A 178 -22.50 33.56 7.58
CA SER A 178 -21.35 34.32 7.08
C SER A 178 -20.22 34.46 8.10
N ALA A 179 -20.54 34.38 9.39
CA ALA A 179 -19.54 34.46 10.46
C ALA A 179 -18.76 33.13 10.59
N VAL A 180 -19.49 32.00 10.57
CA VAL A 180 -18.89 30.66 10.63
C VAL A 180 -18.02 30.38 9.39
N SER A 181 -18.42 30.84 8.21
CA SER A 181 -17.58 30.72 7.00
C SER A 181 -16.31 31.55 7.07
N ASN A 182 -16.33 32.71 7.73
CA ASN A 182 -15.16 33.56 7.88
C ASN A 182 -14.18 32.94 8.89
N ASP A 183 -14.68 32.42 10.01
CA ASP A 183 -13.83 31.77 11.03
C ASP A 183 -13.06 30.55 10.48
N VAL A 184 -13.69 29.74 9.61
CA VAL A 184 -13.02 28.61 8.96
C VAL A 184 -11.97 29.08 7.95
N ASN A 185 -12.27 30.10 7.16
CA ASN A 185 -11.32 30.67 6.19
C ASN A 185 -10.10 31.30 6.89
N ASP A 186 -10.32 31.94 8.03
CA ASP A 186 -9.27 32.53 8.85
C ASP A 186 -8.39 31.43 9.48
N MET A 187 -8.99 30.36 10.00
CA MET A 187 -8.26 29.18 10.50
C MET A 187 -7.39 28.54 9.41
N VAL A 188 -7.95 28.30 8.21
CA VAL A 188 -7.21 27.76 7.07
C VAL A 188 -6.04 28.66 6.68
N SER A 189 -6.27 29.97 6.66
CA SER A 189 -5.25 30.96 6.32
C SER A 189 -4.11 30.96 7.34
N LEU A 190 -4.42 30.92 8.64
CA LEU A 190 -3.44 30.85 9.73
C LEU A 190 -2.58 29.59 9.65
N ILE A 191 -3.19 28.42 9.39
CA ILE A 191 -2.47 27.15 9.24
C ILE A 191 -1.52 27.21 8.04
N ARG A 192 -2.00 27.68 6.88
CA ARG A 192 -1.19 27.76 5.65
C ARG A 192 -0.02 28.74 5.81
N GLN A 193 -0.26 29.92 6.37
CA GLN A 193 0.77 30.95 6.56
C GLN A 193 1.81 30.53 7.60
N SER A 194 1.37 29.99 8.75
CA SER A 194 2.29 29.49 9.78
C SER A 194 3.13 28.33 9.24
N TRP A 195 2.53 27.37 8.52
CA TRP A 195 3.25 26.29 7.84
C TRP A 195 4.29 26.80 6.84
N ALA A 196 3.90 27.71 5.95
CA ALA A 196 4.81 28.26 4.93
C ALA A 196 6.06 28.90 5.55
N SER A 197 5.92 29.51 6.74
CA SER A 197 7.04 30.13 7.45
C SER A 197 8.07 29.12 7.99
N ILE A 198 7.67 27.87 8.24
CA ILE A 198 8.52 26.82 8.81
C ILE A 198 8.80 25.65 7.86
N GLN A 199 8.28 25.67 6.63
CA GLN A 199 8.39 24.55 5.68
C GLN A 199 9.84 24.11 5.42
N HIS A 200 10.79 25.05 5.38
CA HIS A 200 12.23 24.78 5.22
C HIS A 200 12.86 24.05 6.42
N ARG A 201 12.17 24.00 7.56
CA ARG A 201 12.57 23.31 8.81
C ARG A 201 11.71 22.08 9.09
N SER A 202 11.08 21.49 8.07
CA SER A 202 10.18 20.34 8.24
C SER A 202 10.88 19.11 8.84
N ASP A 203 12.14 18.83 8.50
CA ASP A 203 12.91 17.73 9.12
C ASP A 203 13.12 17.98 10.63
N GLU A 204 13.40 19.22 11.04
CA GLU A 204 13.52 19.60 12.45
C GLU A 204 12.19 19.43 13.19
N LEU A 205 11.09 19.90 12.59
CA LEU A 205 9.74 19.73 13.13
C LEU A 205 9.42 18.26 13.44
N THR A 206 9.71 17.35 12.50
CA THR A 206 9.43 15.92 12.75
C THR A 206 10.28 15.33 13.87
N LYS A 207 11.54 15.77 14.03
CA LYS A 207 12.40 15.33 15.14
C LYS A 207 11.85 15.82 16.47
N LEU A 208 11.48 17.10 16.53
CA LEU A 208 10.90 17.71 17.72
C LEU A 208 9.56 17.06 18.08
N PHE A 209 8.69 16.80 17.11
CA PHE A 209 7.42 16.09 17.33
C PHE A 209 7.62 14.77 18.07
N TYR A 210 8.51 13.89 17.59
CA TYR A 210 8.75 12.61 18.27
C TYR A 210 9.50 12.78 19.60
N ALA A 211 10.37 13.79 19.73
CA ALA A 211 11.01 14.11 21.00
C ALA A 211 9.98 14.53 22.06
N TRP A 212 9.02 15.38 21.68
CA TRP A 212 7.89 15.77 22.52
C TRP A 212 7.01 14.56 22.86
N LEU A 213 6.59 13.78 21.86
CA LEU A 213 5.73 12.62 22.07
C LEU A 213 6.33 11.62 23.07
N PHE A 214 7.60 11.25 22.89
CA PHE A 214 8.26 10.28 23.77
C PHE A 214 8.66 10.85 25.13
N ARG A 215 8.73 12.19 25.26
CA ARG A 215 8.90 12.85 26.55
C ARG A 215 7.59 12.89 27.34
N LEU A 216 6.49 13.26 26.69
CA LEU A 216 5.16 13.35 27.30
C LEU A 216 4.60 11.97 27.62
N SER A 217 4.83 11.00 26.74
CA SER A 217 4.30 9.65 26.86
C SER A 217 5.31 8.59 26.37
N PRO A 218 6.27 8.20 27.24
CA PRO A 218 7.30 7.23 26.90
C PRO A 218 6.75 5.87 26.41
N GLU A 219 5.57 5.46 26.88
CA GLU A 219 4.93 4.19 26.51
C GLU A 219 4.58 4.12 25.02
N THR A 220 4.34 5.25 24.36
CA THR A 220 4.03 5.29 22.92
C THR A 220 5.20 4.84 22.05
N ARG A 221 6.42 4.80 22.60
CA ARG A 221 7.61 4.34 21.88
C ARG A 221 7.46 2.93 21.32
N GLU A 222 6.71 2.06 21.99
CA GLU A 222 6.49 0.67 21.59
C GLU A 222 5.59 0.53 20.35
N LEU A 223 4.88 1.60 19.96
CA LEU A 223 4.04 1.64 18.75
C LEU A 223 4.86 1.82 17.48
N PHE A 224 6.10 2.30 17.59
CA PHE A 224 6.94 2.69 16.46
C PHE A 224 8.13 1.75 16.25
N PRO A 225 8.63 1.62 15.02
CA PRO A 225 9.85 0.85 14.73
C PRO A 225 11.07 1.38 15.48
N VAL A 226 12.12 0.56 15.56
CA VAL A 226 13.40 0.98 16.15
C VAL A 226 14.00 2.16 15.37
N THR A 227 13.96 2.10 14.04
CA THR A 227 14.43 3.16 13.16
C THR A 227 13.29 4.13 12.81
N MET A 228 13.48 5.41 13.13
CA MET A 228 12.42 6.43 13.01
C MET A 228 12.46 7.25 11.72
N GLU A 229 13.49 7.12 10.89
CA GLU A 229 13.66 7.95 9.69
C GLU A 229 12.46 7.85 8.73
N LEU A 230 12.11 6.62 8.33
CA LEU A 230 10.95 6.40 7.47
C LEU A 230 9.66 6.88 8.14
N GLN A 231 9.53 6.63 9.43
CA GLN A 231 8.36 7.06 10.19
C GLN A 231 8.21 8.59 10.23
N ARG A 232 9.32 9.35 10.31
CA ARG A 232 9.32 10.81 10.22
C ARG A 232 8.88 11.30 8.84
N THR A 233 9.39 10.71 7.77
CA THR A 233 8.98 11.04 6.39
C THR A 233 7.48 10.80 6.17
N ARG A 234 6.97 9.67 6.66
CA ARG A 234 5.54 9.30 6.57
C ARG A 234 4.65 10.28 7.31
N PHE A 235 5.02 10.61 8.53
CA PHE A 235 4.32 11.60 9.34
C PHE A 235 4.28 12.96 8.64
N LEU A 236 5.41 13.43 8.12
CA LEU A 236 5.49 14.70 7.39
C LEU A 236 4.59 14.69 6.15
N ARG A 237 4.59 13.62 5.36
CA ARG A 237 3.74 13.49 4.18
C ARG A 237 2.25 13.53 4.56
N GLY A 238 1.85 12.81 5.61
CA GLY A 238 0.47 12.83 6.12
C GLY A 238 0.07 14.23 6.58
N LEU A 239 0.92 14.88 7.37
CA LEU A 239 0.71 16.25 7.83
C LEU A 239 0.57 17.23 6.66
N LEU A 240 1.46 17.15 5.66
CA LEU A 240 1.40 17.99 4.47
C LEU A 240 0.10 17.77 3.69
N HIS A 241 -0.35 16.53 3.56
CA HIS A 241 -1.61 16.23 2.88
C HIS A 241 -2.80 16.87 3.59
N VAL A 242 -2.87 16.79 4.92
CA VAL A 242 -3.90 17.46 5.73
C VAL A 242 -3.87 18.97 5.50
N ILE A 243 -2.68 19.59 5.53
CA ILE A 243 -2.53 21.04 5.29
C ILE A 243 -2.95 21.44 3.87
N GLN A 244 -2.62 20.63 2.87
CA GLN A 244 -2.96 20.89 1.47
C GLN A 244 -4.48 20.78 1.23
N MET A 245 -5.15 19.84 1.90
CA MET A 245 -6.57 19.54 1.73
C MET A 245 -7.48 20.20 2.76
N VAL A 246 -6.94 21.08 3.62
CA VAL A 246 -7.70 21.71 4.72
C VAL A 246 -8.90 22.53 4.23
N ASP A 247 -8.90 22.99 2.98
CA ASP A 247 -10.01 23.70 2.32
C ASP A 247 -10.94 22.78 1.51
N ARG A 248 -10.74 21.46 1.56
CA ARG A 248 -11.56 20.42 0.90
C ARG A 248 -12.00 19.36 1.92
N PRO A 249 -12.87 19.71 2.88
CA PRO A 249 -13.18 18.85 4.02
C PRO A 249 -13.82 17.51 3.63
N GLU A 250 -14.60 17.45 2.54
CA GLU A 250 -15.22 16.21 2.07
C GLU A 250 -14.17 15.20 1.59
N GLU A 251 -13.26 15.64 0.72
CA GLU A 251 -12.15 14.82 0.22
C GLU A 251 -11.22 14.39 1.36
N LEU A 252 -10.86 15.34 2.23
CA LEU A 252 -10.03 15.08 3.40
C LEU A 252 -10.68 14.07 4.34
N SER A 253 -12.00 14.15 4.54
CA SER A 253 -12.70 13.22 5.44
C SER A 253 -12.61 11.76 4.96
N VAL A 254 -12.61 11.50 3.66
CA VAL A 254 -12.45 10.14 3.11
C VAL A 254 -11.09 9.58 3.48
N PHE A 255 -10.04 10.36 3.27
CA PHE A 255 -8.67 10.02 3.64
C PHE A 255 -8.53 9.78 5.15
N LEU A 256 -9.02 10.69 5.98
CA LEU A 256 -8.92 10.59 7.44
C LEU A 256 -9.67 9.38 8.00
N ARG A 257 -10.85 9.07 7.47
CA ARG A 257 -11.58 7.86 7.88
C ARG A 257 -10.79 6.59 7.57
N GLN A 258 -10.18 6.51 6.39
CA GLN A 258 -9.33 5.37 6.05
C GLN A 258 -8.10 5.30 6.96
N LEU A 259 -7.43 6.43 7.20
CA LEU A 259 -6.27 6.50 8.09
C LEU A 259 -6.62 6.05 9.53
N GLY A 260 -7.79 6.45 10.04
CA GLY A 260 -8.30 6.03 11.34
C GLY A 260 -8.51 4.52 11.45
N ARG A 261 -9.14 3.90 10.43
CA ARG A 261 -9.28 2.43 10.36
C ARG A 261 -7.93 1.73 10.36
N ASP A 262 -6.99 2.24 9.57
CA ASP A 262 -5.64 1.70 9.47
C ASP A 262 -4.86 1.81 10.78
N HIS A 263 -5.07 2.88 11.55
CA HIS A 263 -4.40 3.08 12.83
C HIS A 263 -4.72 2.00 13.87
N ARG A 264 -5.88 1.34 13.76
CA ARG A 264 -6.26 0.23 14.65
C ARG A 264 -5.20 -0.87 14.66
N LYS A 265 -4.56 -1.17 13.52
CA LYS A 265 -3.57 -2.28 13.42
C LYS A 265 -2.29 -2.03 14.21
N PHE A 266 -1.96 -0.76 14.45
CA PHE A 266 -0.80 -0.36 15.24
C PHE A 266 -1.05 -0.44 16.75
N GLY A 267 -2.32 -0.59 17.18
CA GLY A 267 -2.72 -0.55 18.60
C GLY A 267 -2.91 0.87 19.12
N VAL A 268 -3.24 1.82 18.24
CA VAL A 268 -3.56 3.19 18.64
C VAL A 268 -4.93 3.19 19.34
N VAL A 269 -5.04 3.91 20.45
CA VAL A 269 -6.25 4.11 21.24
C VAL A 269 -6.44 5.60 21.49
N ASP A 270 -7.61 6.00 21.98
CA ASP A 270 -8.04 7.40 22.16
C ASP A 270 -7.01 8.23 22.92
N LYS A 271 -6.50 7.70 24.05
CA LYS A 271 -5.45 8.35 24.86
C LYS A 271 -4.23 8.80 24.04
N HIS A 272 -3.86 8.04 23.01
CA HIS A 272 -2.70 8.39 22.19
C HIS A 272 -2.95 9.63 21.33
N TYR A 273 -4.19 9.94 20.96
CA TYR A 273 -4.49 11.15 20.17
C TYR A 273 -4.26 12.41 21.01
N ASP A 274 -4.71 12.45 22.26
CA ASP A 274 -4.46 13.61 23.14
C ASP A 274 -2.96 13.94 23.24
N GLN A 275 -2.14 12.90 23.41
CA GLN A 275 -0.68 13.00 23.51
C GLN A 275 -0.03 13.46 22.20
N VAL A 276 -0.54 13.00 21.06
CA VAL A 276 -0.07 13.41 19.73
C VAL A 276 -0.42 14.87 19.45
N GLY A 277 -1.60 15.33 19.85
CA GLY A 277 -2.02 16.73 19.72
C GLY A 277 -1.09 17.66 20.49
N GLU A 278 -0.84 17.36 21.76
CA GLU A 278 0.07 18.14 22.60
C GLU A 278 1.51 18.15 22.04
N ALA A 279 2.00 16.99 21.59
CA ALA A 279 3.33 16.89 21.00
C ALA A 279 3.47 17.67 19.68
N LEU A 280 2.45 17.64 18.82
CA LEU A 280 2.44 18.40 17.56
C LEU A 280 2.48 19.90 17.81
N VAL A 281 1.62 20.39 18.70
CA VAL A 281 1.56 21.82 19.05
C VAL A 281 2.84 22.27 19.74
N GLY A 282 3.38 21.48 20.67
CA GLY A 282 4.67 21.75 21.32
C GLY A 282 5.82 21.88 20.31
N ALA A 283 5.89 20.94 19.36
CA ALA A 283 6.91 20.98 18.31
C ALA A 283 6.73 22.16 17.35
N LEU A 284 5.50 22.48 16.94
CA LEU A 284 5.21 23.64 16.10
C LEU A 284 5.59 24.95 16.79
N LYS A 285 5.26 25.10 18.08
CA LYS A 285 5.64 26.24 18.90
C LYS A 285 7.16 26.42 18.98
N GLU A 286 7.88 25.34 19.23
CA GLU A 286 9.35 25.36 19.34
C GLU A 286 10.02 25.72 18.01
N VAL A 287 9.55 25.15 16.89
CA VAL A 287 10.08 25.50 15.56
C VAL A 287 9.72 26.93 15.18
N THR A 288 8.50 27.37 15.46
CA THR A 288 8.03 28.71 15.05
C THR A 288 8.67 29.84 15.87
N GLY A 289 9.00 29.58 17.14
CA GLY A 289 9.66 30.54 18.02
C GLY A 289 8.79 31.76 18.32
N GLU A 290 9.36 32.97 18.25
CA GLU A 290 8.68 34.23 18.62
C GLU A 290 7.45 34.56 17.77
N ARG A 291 7.31 33.94 16.59
CA ARG A 291 6.14 34.12 15.72
C ARG A 291 4.92 33.30 16.18
N TRP A 292 5.10 32.40 17.13
CA TRP A 292 4.00 31.61 17.69
C TRP A 292 3.12 32.47 18.59
N ASN A 293 1.82 32.45 18.35
CA ASN A 293 0.84 33.20 19.13
C ASN A 293 -0.42 32.35 19.41
N ASN A 294 -1.33 32.89 20.23
CA ASN A 294 -2.54 32.17 20.64
C ASN A 294 -3.47 31.85 19.46
N GLU A 295 -3.56 32.72 18.45
CA GLU A 295 -4.44 32.50 17.29
C GLU A 295 -3.94 31.30 16.46
N ILE A 296 -2.63 31.22 16.21
CA ILE A 296 -2.00 30.08 15.53
C ILE A 296 -2.19 28.81 16.35
N GLU A 297 -1.99 28.88 17.67
CA GLU A 297 -2.16 27.72 18.56
C GLU A 297 -3.58 27.16 18.52
N GLN A 298 -4.60 28.04 18.62
CA GLN A 298 -6.00 27.62 18.54
C GLN A 298 -6.36 27.06 17.15
N ALA A 299 -5.85 27.64 16.07
CA ALA A 299 -6.08 27.13 14.72
C ALA A 299 -5.53 25.70 14.54
N TRP A 300 -4.30 25.45 15.00
CA TRP A 300 -3.70 24.11 14.92
C TRP A 300 -4.38 23.10 15.85
N LEU A 301 -4.75 23.49 17.08
CA LEU A 301 -5.51 22.63 17.99
C LEU A 301 -6.88 22.27 17.42
N GLY A 302 -7.60 23.23 16.83
CA GLY A 302 -8.90 23.01 16.19
C GLY A 302 -8.80 22.03 15.03
N ALA A 303 -7.85 22.25 14.11
CA ALA A 303 -7.63 21.36 12.97
C ALA A 303 -7.20 19.94 13.41
N TYR A 304 -6.33 19.85 14.43
CA TYR A 304 -5.94 18.57 15.00
C TYR A 304 -7.14 17.84 15.62
N SER A 305 -7.95 18.53 16.41
CA SER A 305 -9.10 17.94 17.10
C SER A 305 -10.13 17.40 16.12
N LEU A 306 -10.42 18.14 15.04
CA LEU A 306 -11.29 17.67 13.96
C LEU A 306 -10.71 16.43 13.28
N THR A 307 -9.40 16.45 12.99
CA THR A 307 -8.70 15.32 12.39
C THR A 307 -8.78 14.07 13.26
N ALA A 308 -8.46 14.21 14.55
CA ALA A 308 -8.49 13.13 15.52
C ALA A 308 -9.91 12.56 15.69
N SER A 309 -10.94 13.42 15.79
CA SER A 309 -12.34 12.99 15.91
C SER A 309 -12.78 12.15 14.70
N ILE A 310 -12.51 12.60 13.47
CA ILE A 310 -12.89 11.84 12.26
C ILE A 310 -12.20 10.47 12.24
N MET A 311 -10.92 10.42 12.64
CA MET A 311 -10.15 9.17 12.67
C MET A 311 -10.65 8.22 13.75
N LEU A 312 -10.99 8.73 14.94
CA LEU A 312 -11.54 7.96 16.06
C LEU A 312 -12.91 7.38 15.72
N ASP A 313 -13.84 8.21 15.23
CA ASP A 313 -15.18 7.77 14.83
C ASP A 313 -15.11 6.65 13.77
N ALA A 314 -14.19 6.79 12.80
CA ALA A 314 -13.98 5.77 11.78
C ALA A 314 -13.38 4.47 12.34
N ALA A 315 -12.48 4.57 13.31
CA ALA A 315 -11.88 3.42 13.96
C ALA A 315 -12.89 2.65 14.83
N GLU A 316 -13.74 3.35 15.58
CA GLU A 316 -14.80 2.77 16.40
C GLU A 316 -15.92 2.14 15.57
N GLY A 317 -16.29 2.78 14.46
CA GLY A 317 -17.32 2.29 13.55
C GLY A 317 -16.92 1.02 12.77
N GLU A 318 -15.64 0.71 12.70
CA GLU A 318 -15.12 -0.41 11.90
C GLU A 318 -15.30 -1.75 12.60
N ARG A 319 -15.91 -2.70 11.91
CA ARG A 319 -16.21 -4.03 12.46
C ARG A 319 -15.10 -5.03 12.11
N GLY A 320 -15.02 -6.09 12.90
CA GLY A 320 -14.00 -7.13 12.71
C GLY A 320 -12.64 -6.75 13.32
N PRO A 321 -11.66 -7.66 13.25
CA PRO A 321 -10.36 -7.44 13.86
C PRO A 321 -9.59 -6.36 13.10
N ALA A 322 -8.72 -5.64 13.81
CA ALA A 322 -7.73 -4.78 13.18
C ALA A 322 -6.57 -5.59 12.58
N VAL A 323 -6.34 -6.80 13.10
CA VAL A 323 -5.25 -7.70 12.75
C VAL A 323 -5.68 -9.16 12.86
N TRP A 324 -5.32 -9.96 11.86
CA TRP A 324 -5.41 -11.41 11.89
C TRP A 324 -4.05 -12.00 12.25
N MET A 325 -4.03 -12.92 13.22
CA MET A 325 -2.82 -13.67 13.56
C MET A 325 -2.69 -14.84 12.59
N ALA A 326 -1.57 -14.92 11.89
CA ALA A 326 -1.33 -15.91 10.85
C ALA A 326 -0.10 -16.75 11.19
N ARG A 327 -0.26 -18.07 11.35
CA ARG A 327 0.85 -18.98 11.60
C ARG A 327 1.51 -19.39 10.29
N VAL A 328 2.82 -19.28 10.18
CA VAL A 328 3.58 -19.81 9.04
C VAL A 328 3.48 -21.34 9.04
N MET A 329 2.85 -21.88 8.00
CA MET A 329 2.67 -23.31 7.78
C MET A 329 3.76 -23.89 6.90
N GLU A 330 4.20 -23.10 5.90
CA GLU A 330 5.24 -23.50 4.95
C GLU A 330 6.13 -22.30 4.64
N HIS A 331 7.43 -22.55 4.53
CA HIS A 331 8.41 -21.59 4.03
C HIS A 331 9.33 -22.30 3.03
N ARG A 332 9.13 -22.04 1.74
CA ARG A 332 9.86 -22.66 0.65
C ARG A 332 10.73 -21.63 -0.07
N ARG A 333 12.05 -21.75 0.08
CA ARG A 333 13.00 -20.96 -0.70
C ARG A 333 13.06 -21.49 -2.13
N ILE A 334 12.74 -20.63 -3.09
CA ILE A 334 12.79 -20.97 -4.51
C ILE A 334 14.21 -20.77 -5.05
N ASN A 335 14.85 -19.69 -4.65
CA ASN A 335 16.25 -19.39 -4.94
C ASN A 335 16.85 -18.57 -3.76
N GLN A 336 18.00 -17.92 -3.95
CA GLN A 336 18.65 -17.15 -2.87
C GLN A 336 17.88 -15.87 -2.49
N ASP A 337 17.13 -15.30 -3.42
CA ASP A 337 16.47 -14.00 -3.27
C ASP A 337 14.94 -14.10 -3.24
N LEU A 338 14.34 -15.29 -3.37
CA LEU A 338 12.89 -15.51 -3.47
C LEU A 338 12.44 -16.66 -2.57
N ALA A 339 11.37 -16.42 -1.81
CA ALA A 339 10.68 -17.44 -1.03
C ALA A 339 9.16 -17.38 -1.24
N VAL A 340 8.52 -18.55 -1.18
CA VAL A 340 7.08 -18.72 -1.07
C VAL A 340 6.76 -19.05 0.38
N VAL A 341 5.88 -18.28 1.01
CA VAL A 341 5.50 -18.45 2.41
C VAL A 341 3.99 -18.63 2.49
N ARG A 342 3.53 -19.74 3.07
CA ARG A 342 2.11 -19.97 3.33
C ARG A 342 1.84 -19.76 4.81
N VAL A 343 0.87 -18.90 5.10
CA VAL A 343 0.41 -18.62 6.46
C VAL A 343 -1.07 -18.97 6.59
N GLN A 344 -1.47 -19.44 7.76
CA GLN A 344 -2.86 -19.76 8.05
C GLN A 344 -3.36 -18.89 9.18
N THR A 345 -4.50 -18.25 8.96
CA THR A 345 -5.21 -17.46 9.96
C THR A 345 -6.27 -18.30 10.67
N SER A 346 -6.66 -17.92 11.88
CA SER A 346 -7.71 -18.62 12.64
C SER A 346 -9.12 -18.33 12.15
N GLN A 347 -9.29 -17.26 11.36
CA GLN A 347 -10.55 -16.82 10.79
C GLN A 347 -10.28 -16.18 9.43
N PRO A 348 -11.24 -16.20 8.49
CA PRO A 348 -11.03 -15.68 7.15
C PRO A 348 -10.57 -14.21 7.15
N VAL A 349 -9.56 -13.91 6.35
CA VAL A 349 -9.24 -12.54 5.95
C VAL A 349 -10.14 -12.20 4.76
N PRO A 350 -10.96 -11.13 4.80
CA PRO A 350 -11.94 -10.84 3.76
C PRO A 350 -11.30 -10.11 2.57
N TYR A 351 -10.21 -10.65 2.01
CA TYR A 351 -9.55 -10.08 0.84
C TYR A 351 -10.18 -10.60 -0.45
N LEU A 352 -10.17 -9.77 -1.49
CA LEU A 352 -10.51 -10.16 -2.85
C LEU A 352 -9.24 -10.48 -3.64
N ALA A 353 -9.34 -11.40 -4.61
CA ALA A 353 -8.19 -11.73 -5.45
C ALA A 353 -7.67 -10.48 -6.18
N GLY A 354 -6.36 -10.29 -6.14
CA GLY A 354 -5.68 -9.10 -6.69
C GLY A 354 -5.35 -8.02 -5.66
N GLN A 355 -6.00 -8.02 -4.50
CA GLN A 355 -5.69 -7.10 -3.39
C GLN A 355 -4.33 -7.39 -2.73
N TYR A 356 -3.90 -6.46 -1.88
CA TYR A 356 -2.78 -6.64 -0.96
C TYR A 356 -3.21 -6.46 0.49
N VAL A 357 -2.41 -6.99 1.41
CA VAL A 357 -2.59 -6.85 2.85
C VAL A 357 -1.32 -6.27 3.46
N SER A 358 -1.46 -5.49 4.54
CA SER A 358 -0.31 -5.11 5.36
C SER A 358 0.17 -6.31 6.18
N VAL A 359 1.47 -6.60 6.20
CA VAL A 359 2.02 -7.72 6.96
C VAL A 359 3.16 -7.27 7.85
N GLU A 360 3.10 -7.67 9.12
CA GLU A 360 4.19 -7.56 10.09
C GLU A 360 4.69 -8.96 10.44
N THR A 361 6.01 -9.08 10.54
CA THR A 361 6.70 -10.35 10.87
C THR A 361 7.45 -10.22 12.19
N PRO A 362 7.58 -11.32 12.97
CA PRO A 362 8.23 -11.25 14.29
C PRO A 362 9.72 -10.88 14.20
N GLN A 363 10.37 -11.10 13.06
CA GLN A 363 11.78 -10.73 12.83
C GLN A 363 11.98 -9.22 12.74
N ARG A 364 10.95 -8.47 12.33
CA ARG A 364 10.99 -7.02 12.14
C ARG A 364 9.70 -6.39 12.68
N PRO A 365 9.53 -6.33 14.01
CA PRO A 365 8.33 -5.78 14.63
C PRO A 365 8.14 -4.32 14.25
N ARG A 366 6.88 -3.89 14.15
CA ARG A 366 6.42 -2.56 13.73
C ARG A 366 6.85 -2.12 12.32
N MET A 367 7.50 -2.99 11.54
CA MET A 367 7.86 -2.73 10.14
C MET A 367 6.90 -3.44 9.20
N TRP A 368 5.71 -2.86 9.04
CA TRP A 368 4.65 -3.38 8.16
C TRP A 368 5.00 -3.23 6.69
N ARG A 369 4.69 -4.24 5.87
CA ARG A 369 4.87 -4.22 4.41
C ARG A 369 3.62 -4.71 3.69
N SER A 370 3.25 -4.02 2.62
CA SER A 370 2.18 -4.45 1.73
C SER A 370 2.65 -5.67 0.94
N MET A 371 1.87 -6.74 0.99
CA MET A 371 2.11 -7.97 0.22
C MET A 371 0.79 -8.49 -0.32
N SER A 372 0.76 -8.82 -1.61
CA SER A 372 -0.40 -9.45 -2.24
C SER A 372 -0.41 -10.95 -1.97
N PRO A 373 -1.52 -11.51 -1.48
CA PRO A 373 -1.73 -12.95 -1.51
C PRO A 373 -1.65 -13.45 -2.95
N ALA A 374 -0.94 -14.56 -3.15
CA ALA A 374 -0.74 -15.22 -4.44
C ALA A 374 -1.87 -16.21 -4.79
N ASN A 375 -2.75 -16.48 -3.83
CA ASN A 375 -3.90 -17.35 -3.97
C ASN A 375 -5.22 -16.60 -3.80
N ALA A 376 -6.27 -17.12 -4.42
CA ALA A 376 -7.62 -16.64 -4.19
C ALA A 376 -8.12 -16.98 -2.78
N PRO A 377 -9.04 -16.18 -2.19
CA PRO A 377 -9.56 -16.42 -0.85
C PRO A 377 -10.26 -17.77 -0.77
N GLY A 378 -9.83 -18.62 0.16
CA GLY A 378 -10.34 -19.97 0.36
C GLY A 378 -10.90 -20.21 1.77
N PRO A 379 -11.70 -21.27 1.97
CA PRO A 379 -12.27 -21.62 3.27
C PRO A 379 -11.23 -22.12 4.29
N ASP A 380 -10.04 -22.51 3.83
CA ASP A 380 -8.94 -23.00 4.67
C ASP A 380 -8.19 -21.87 5.41
N CYS A 381 -8.55 -20.61 5.15
CA CYS A 381 -7.96 -19.41 5.75
C CYS A 381 -6.44 -19.28 5.50
N VAL A 382 -5.95 -19.87 4.40
CA VAL A 382 -4.54 -19.83 4.00
C VAL A 382 -4.29 -18.66 3.05
N LEU A 383 -3.19 -17.95 3.30
CA LEU A 383 -2.64 -16.93 2.42
C LEU A 383 -1.22 -17.34 2.01
N GLU A 384 -0.94 -17.32 0.71
CA GLU A 384 0.37 -17.58 0.12
C GLU A 384 1.03 -16.26 -0.29
N PHE A 385 2.28 -16.04 0.09
CA PHE A 385 3.03 -14.83 -0.24
C PHE A 385 4.29 -15.18 -1.01
N HIS A 386 4.52 -14.49 -2.12
CA HIS A 386 5.77 -14.60 -2.89
C HIS A 386 6.65 -13.39 -2.57
N VAL A 387 7.76 -13.61 -1.89
CA VAL A 387 8.60 -12.53 -1.36
C VAL A 387 9.97 -12.60 -1.97
N ARG A 388 10.35 -11.52 -2.67
CA ARG A 388 11.71 -11.33 -3.19
C ARG A 388 12.48 -10.34 -2.31
N THR A 389 13.77 -10.58 -2.10
CA THR A 389 14.63 -9.66 -1.36
C THR A 389 14.82 -8.38 -2.15
N VAL A 390 14.70 -7.26 -1.45
CA VAL A 390 15.03 -5.93 -1.97
C VAL A 390 16.44 -5.60 -1.46
N PRO A 391 17.38 -5.16 -2.32
CA PRO A 391 18.69 -4.69 -1.87
C PRO A 391 18.55 -3.65 -0.76
N GLY A 392 19.30 -3.80 0.34
CA GLY A 392 19.18 -2.92 1.52
C GLY A 392 17.89 -3.09 2.36
N GLY A 393 16.90 -3.86 1.86
CA GLY A 393 15.61 -4.03 2.49
C GLY A 393 15.65 -4.83 3.79
N TRP A 394 15.12 -4.23 4.87
CA TRP A 394 15.14 -4.79 6.23
C TRP A 394 14.21 -6.00 6.40
N VAL A 395 13.02 -5.95 5.78
CA VAL A 395 11.92 -6.91 5.98
C VAL A 395 11.99 -8.06 4.98
N SER A 396 12.15 -7.77 3.69
CA SER A 396 12.15 -8.80 2.64
C SER A 396 13.28 -9.82 2.82
N ARG A 397 14.50 -9.36 3.15
CA ARG A 397 15.62 -10.26 3.50
C ARG A 397 15.36 -11.07 4.76
N ALA A 398 14.70 -10.48 5.76
CA ALA A 398 14.35 -11.18 6.99
C ALA A 398 13.34 -12.30 6.72
N ILE A 399 12.32 -12.05 5.90
CA ILE A 399 11.36 -13.08 5.48
C ILE A 399 12.08 -14.19 4.71
N VAL A 400 12.74 -13.84 3.60
CA VAL A 400 13.35 -14.84 2.71
C VAL A 400 14.39 -15.69 3.43
N SER A 401 15.12 -15.13 4.41
CA SER A 401 16.24 -15.83 5.06
C SER A 401 15.99 -16.37 6.44
N HIS A 402 15.02 -15.83 7.16
CA HIS A 402 14.88 -16.09 8.59
C HIS A 402 13.45 -16.38 9.03
N ALA A 403 12.45 -16.29 8.15
CA ALA A 403 11.12 -16.79 8.48
C ALA A 403 11.16 -18.32 8.66
N ARG A 404 10.41 -18.81 9.65
CA ARG A 404 10.35 -20.22 10.03
C ARG A 404 8.91 -20.67 10.15
N VAL A 405 8.68 -21.94 9.86
CA VAL A 405 7.42 -22.61 10.19
C VAL A 405 7.15 -22.46 11.69
N GLY A 406 5.93 -22.08 12.04
CA GLY A 406 5.51 -21.79 13.40
C GLY A 406 5.59 -20.32 13.81
N ASP A 407 6.29 -19.46 13.05
CA ASP A 407 6.25 -18.02 13.28
C ASP A 407 4.81 -17.50 13.19
N VAL A 408 4.49 -16.49 13.98
CA VAL A 408 3.17 -15.84 13.96
C VAL A 408 3.31 -14.45 13.35
N TRP A 409 2.77 -14.28 12.15
CA TRP A 409 2.68 -13.03 11.43
C TRP A 409 1.40 -12.31 11.80
N ARG A 410 1.42 -10.98 11.64
CA ARG A 410 0.26 -10.11 11.83
C ARG A 410 -0.17 -9.59 10.47
N ILE A 411 -1.39 -9.92 10.07
CA ILE A 411 -1.99 -9.50 8.79
C ILE A 411 -2.99 -8.39 9.09
N GLY A 412 -2.83 -7.23 8.46
CA GLY A 412 -3.75 -6.11 8.54
C GLY A 412 -4.93 -6.28 7.57
N PRO A 413 -5.84 -5.29 7.53
CA PRO A 413 -6.97 -5.32 6.60
C PRO A 413 -6.50 -5.34 5.14
N PRO A 414 -7.28 -5.97 4.23
CA PRO A 414 -7.01 -5.95 2.81
C PRO A 414 -7.27 -4.56 2.21
N MET A 415 -6.49 -4.24 1.19
CA MET A 415 -6.45 -2.96 0.49
C MET A 415 -6.17 -3.22 -1.00
N GLY A 416 -6.28 -2.19 -1.82
CA GLY A 416 -6.07 -2.28 -3.26
C GLY A 416 -7.36 -2.43 -4.06
N GLN A 417 -7.29 -1.94 -5.28
CA GLN A 417 -8.42 -1.83 -6.23
C GLN A 417 -8.23 -2.71 -7.47
N MET A 418 -7.11 -3.44 -7.56
CA MET A 418 -6.84 -4.37 -8.66
C MET A 418 -7.66 -5.67 -8.56
N THR A 419 -8.97 -5.54 -8.36
CA THR A 419 -9.95 -6.63 -8.25
C THR A 419 -10.83 -6.67 -9.49
N LEU A 420 -11.37 -7.84 -9.83
CA LEU A 420 -12.31 -7.96 -10.94
C LEU A 420 -13.72 -7.50 -10.56
N ASP A 421 -14.36 -6.70 -11.41
CA ASP A 421 -15.80 -6.45 -11.31
C ASP A 421 -16.57 -7.68 -11.84
N PRO A 422 -17.36 -8.39 -11.00
CA PRO A 422 -18.09 -9.58 -11.41
C PRO A 422 -19.15 -9.32 -12.50
N ARG A 423 -19.55 -8.07 -12.70
CA ARG A 423 -20.52 -7.67 -13.75
C ARG A 423 -19.84 -7.48 -15.11
N ARG A 424 -18.53 -7.25 -15.13
CA ARG A 424 -17.77 -7.00 -16.36
C ARG A 424 -17.43 -8.32 -17.04
N ARG A 425 -17.78 -8.41 -18.33
CA ARG A 425 -17.53 -9.61 -19.17
C ARG A 425 -16.41 -9.41 -20.20
N SER A 426 -15.76 -8.25 -20.20
CA SER A 426 -14.63 -7.97 -21.07
C SER A 426 -13.50 -8.97 -20.84
N ASP A 427 -12.79 -9.34 -21.90
CA ASP A 427 -11.56 -10.10 -21.78
C ASP A 427 -10.51 -9.39 -20.90
N LEU A 428 -9.54 -10.15 -20.39
CA LEU A 428 -8.51 -9.66 -19.46
C LEU A 428 -7.12 -9.75 -20.10
N LEU A 429 -6.33 -8.70 -19.92
CA LEU A 429 -4.89 -8.68 -20.12
C LEU A 429 -4.24 -8.47 -18.75
N MET A 430 -3.26 -9.30 -18.43
CA MET A 430 -2.51 -9.21 -17.18
C MET A 430 -1.04 -9.08 -17.52
N VAL A 431 -0.35 -8.12 -16.91
CA VAL A 431 1.08 -7.90 -17.09
C VAL A 431 1.77 -7.96 -15.74
N ALA A 432 2.56 -9.00 -15.52
CA ALA A 432 3.17 -9.29 -14.23
C ALA A 432 4.70 -9.39 -14.32
N GLY A 433 5.41 -8.56 -13.56
CA GLY A 433 6.87 -8.61 -13.44
C GLY A 433 7.34 -9.14 -12.09
N GLY A 434 8.20 -10.17 -12.08
CA GLY A 434 8.76 -10.73 -10.86
C GLY A 434 7.69 -11.20 -9.85
N THR A 435 7.78 -10.78 -8.59
CA THR A 435 6.76 -11.11 -7.56
C THR A 435 5.43 -10.37 -7.76
N GLY A 436 5.35 -9.43 -8.70
CA GLY A 436 4.09 -8.89 -9.20
C GLY A 436 3.17 -9.95 -9.80
N LEU A 437 3.66 -11.17 -10.05
CA LEU A 437 2.85 -12.32 -10.40
C LEU A 437 1.86 -12.74 -9.30
N ALA A 438 2.13 -12.50 -8.03
CA ALA A 438 1.27 -12.93 -6.92
C ALA A 438 -0.20 -12.50 -7.08
N PRO A 439 -0.54 -11.19 -7.18
CA PRO A 439 -1.93 -10.80 -7.34
C PRO A 439 -2.56 -11.30 -8.65
N ALA A 440 -1.77 -11.41 -9.73
CA ALA A 440 -2.25 -11.96 -10.99
C ALA A 440 -2.62 -13.45 -10.86
N ARG A 441 -1.81 -14.22 -10.14
CA ARG A 441 -2.08 -15.63 -9.84
C ARG A 441 -3.33 -15.79 -8.99
N ALA A 442 -3.55 -14.94 -7.99
CA ALA A 442 -4.76 -14.97 -7.20
C ALA A 442 -6.02 -14.77 -8.06
N ILE A 443 -5.99 -13.79 -8.98
CA ILE A 443 -7.12 -13.53 -9.89
C ILE A 443 -7.36 -14.73 -10.82
N ILE A 444 -6.31 -15.33 -11.37
CA ILE A 444 -6.41 -16.51 -12.24
C ILE A 444 -7.00 -17.70 -11.46
N GLU A 445 -6.58 -17.93 -10.23
CA GLU A 445 -7.11 -18.98 -9.36
C GLU A 445 -8.60 -18.74 -9.04
N GLN A 446 -9.01 -17.50 -8.80
CA GLN A 446 -10.44 -17.17 -8.62
C GLN A 446 -11.24 -17.54 -9.87
N LEU A 447 -10.77 -17.17 -11.07
CA LEU A 447 -11.43 -17.49 -12.34
C LEU A 447 -11.50 -19.01 -12.62
N MET A 448 -10.51 -19.78 -12.15
CA MET A 448 -10.54 -21.25 -12.23
C MET A 448 -11.63 -21.84 -11.33
N MET A 449 -11.79 -21.33 -10.11
CA MET A 449 -12.78 -21.82 -9.15
C MET A 449 -14.22 -21.45 -9.54
N GLU A 450 -14.43 -20.22 -10.03
CA GLU A 450 -15.75 -19.70 -10.38
C GLU A 450 -16.19 -20.13 -11.80
N GLY A 451 -15.24 -20.48 -12.65
CA GLY A 451 -15.45 -20.62 -14.10
C GLY A 451 -15.57 -19.25 -14.78
N THR A 452 -15.14 -19.17 -16.04
CA THR A 452 -15.16 -17.91 -16.78
C THR A 452 -15.35 -18.12 -18.28
N ASP A 453 -16.08 -17.19 -18.90
CA ASP A 453 -16.19 -17.05 -20.36
C ASP A 453 -15.19 -16.01 -20.90
N ARG A 454 -14.47 -15.30 -20.03
CA ARG A 454 -13.48 -14.28 -20.40
C ARG A 454 -12.23 -14.96 -20.94
N LYS A 455 -11.65 -14.44 -22.02
CA LYS A 455 -10.29 -14.82 -22.41
C LYS A 455 -9.29 -14.02 -21.60
N VAL A 456 -8.31 -14.70 -21.02
CA VAL A 456 -7.26 -14.10 -20.20
C VAL A 456 -5.92 -14.28 -20.90
N CYS A 457 -5.20 -13.18 -21.13
CA CYS A 457 -3.82 -13.20 -21.61
C CYS A 457 -2.90 -12.68 -20.51
N LEU A 458 -2.01 -13.52 -20.00
CA LEU A 458 -1.01 -13.15 -19.01
C LEU A 458 0.36 -13.04 -19.66
N PHE A 459 0.95 -11.84 -19.65
CA PHE A 459 2.38 -11.64 -19.89
C PHE A 459 3.11 -11.69 -18.55
N VAL A 460 4.03 -12.64 -18.41
CA VAL A 460 4.87 -12.79 -17.22
C VAL A 460 6.33 -12.56 -17.57
N GLY A 461 6.94 -11.57 -16.91
CA GLY A 461 8.26 -11.05 -17.27
C GLY A 461 9.30 -11.16 -16.17
N GLY A 462 10.53 -11.40 -16.61
CA GLY A 462 11.74 -11.39 -15.78
C GLY A 462 12.97 -11.01 -16.61
N ARG A 463 14.10 -10.74 -15.95
CA ARG A 463 15.35 -10.44 -16.68
C ARG A 463 15.86 -11.68 -17.39
N THR A 464 15.81 -12.81 -16.69
CA THR A 464 16.24 -14.13 -17.16
C THR A 464 15.12 -15.15 -17.05
N TRP A 465 15.25 -16.30 -17.72
CA TRP A 465 14.32 -17.43 -17.56
C TRP A 465 14.13 -17.84 -16.09
N SER A 466 15.19 -17.78 -15.27
CA SER A 466 15.14 -18.15 -13.85
C SER A 466 14.27 -17.22 -13.00
N ASP A 467 14.00 -16.01 -13.48
CA ASP A 467 13.10 -15.08 -12.80
C ASP A 467 11.62 -15.43 -12.99
N LEU A 468 11.29 -16.27 -13.99
CA LEU A 468 9.95 -16.79 -14.24
C LEU A 468 9.63 -17.99 -13.35
N TYR A 469 9.75 -17.79 -12.03
CA TYR A 469 9.82 -18.85 -11.01
C TYR A 469 8.61 -19.79 -10.93
N ASP A 470 7.45 -19.38 -11.44
CA ASP A 470 6.20 -20.17 -11.43
C ASP A 470 5.70 -20.49 -12.86
N ILE A 471 6.56 -20.36 -13.87
CA ILE A 471 6.16 -20.52 -15.28
C ILE A 471 5.61 -21.91 -15.60
N GLU A 472 6.17 -22.95 -15.00
CA GLU A 472 5.72 -24.33 -15.24
C GLU A 472 4.36 -24.61 -14.60
N GLY A 473 4.04 -23.97 -13.47
CA GLY A 473 2.70 -23.99 -12.88
C GLY A 473 1.68 -23.34 -13.81
N LEU A 474 1.99 -22.13 -14.27
CA LEU A 474 1.14 -21.37 -15.19
C LEU A 474 0.95 -22.07 -16.55
N ARG A 475 1.98 -22.73 -17.08
CA ARG A 475 1.88 -23.51 -18.33
C ARG A 475 0.94 -24.70 -18.17
N ARG A 476 0.99 -25.40 -17.04
CA ARG A 476 0.06 -26.50 -16.74
C ARG A 476 -1.38 -25.99 -16.68
N SER A 477 -1.59 -24.86 -16.00
CA SER A 477 -2.89 -24.19 -15.97
C SER A 477 -3.40 -23.82 -17.37
N ALA A 478 -2.55 -23.24 -18.23
CA ALA A 478 -2.95 -22.87 -19.59
C ALA A 478 -3.29 -24.09 -20.48
N GLN A 479 -2.72 -25.28 -20.20
CA GLN A 479 -3.07 -26.52 -20.88
C GLN A 479 -4.44 -27.06 -20.43
N GLU A 480 -4.78 -26.87 -19.17
CA GLU A 480 -6.06 -27.32 -18.59
C GLU A 480 -7.22 -26.35 -18.90
N PHE A 481 -6.94 -25.05 -18.97
CA PHE A 481 -7.94 -23.99 -19.14
C PHE A 481 -7.75 -23.25 -20.47
N PRO A 482 -8.50 -23.57 -21.54
CA PRO A 482 -8.32 -22.98 -22.86
C PRO A 482 -8.57 -21.48 -22.96
N TRP A 483 -9.23 -20.89 -21.96
CA TRP A 483 -9.45 -19.45 -21.87
C TRP A 483 -8.20 -18.68 -21.40
N LEU A 484 -7.19 -19.38 -20.84
CA LEU A 484 -5.95 -18.79 -20.32
C LEU A 484 -4.81 -18.95 -21.34
N THR A 485 -4.23 -17.82 -21.75
CA THR A 485 -2.98 -17.76 -22.52
C THR A 485 -1.88 -17.19 -21.65
N VAL A 486 -0.72 -17.84 -21.59
CA VAL A 486 0.45 -17.39 -20.83
C VAL A 486 1.62 -17.14 -21.78
N VAL A 487 2.13 -15.91 -21.77
CA VAL A 487 3.24 -15.46 -22.61
C VAL A 487 4.43 -15.13 -21.70
N PRO A 488 5.46 -16.00 -21.64
CA PRO A 488 6.69 -15.70 -20.92
C PRO A 488 7.52 -14.66 -21.68
N VAL A 489 8.07 -13.70 -20.96
CA VAL A 489 8.92 -12.62 -21.50
C VAL A 489 10.23 -12.54 -20.75
N VAL A 490 11.35 -12.51 -21.48
CA VAL A 490 12.70 -12.33 -20.92
C VAL A 490 13.46 -11.23 -21.64
N GLU A 491 14.24 -10.43 -20.91
CA GLU A 491 15.00 -9.32 -21.50
C GLU A 491 16.26 -9.81 -22.24
N ASP A 492 17.01 -10.76 -21.66
CA ASP A 492 18.17 -11.37 -22.32
C ASP A 492 18.60 -12.68 -21.62
N ASP A 493 18.45 -13.84 -22.28
CA ASP A 493 18.96 -15.12 -21.74
C ASP A 493 19.79 -15.96 -22.73
N GLY A 494 20.03 -15.46 -23.95
CA GLY A 494 20.74 -16.20 -25.00
C GLY A 494 20.16 -17.57 -25.38
N ARG A 495 18.99 -17.99 -24.84
CA ARG A 495 18.38 -19.32 -24.98
C ARG A 495 16.87 -19.20 -25.20
N ARG A 496 16.40 -19.58 -26.38
CA ARG A 496 14.96 -19.55 -26.68
C ARG A 496 14.20 -20.69 -25.98
N HIS A 497 13.79 -20.46 -24.74
CA HIS A 497 12.88 -21.34 -23.98
C HIS A 497 11.39 -21.18 -24.38
N GLY A 498 11.13 -20.68 -25.59
CA GLY A 498 9.79 -20.28 -26.05
C GLY A 498 9.26 -19.01 -25.41
N ALA A 499 10.14 -18.17 -24.86
CA ALA A 499 9.80 -16.82 -24.38
C ALA A 499 9.91 -15.79 -25.51
N GLU A 500 9.09 -14.74 -25.38
CA GLU A 500 9.29 -13.48 -26.09
C GLU A 500 10.54 -12.78 -25.53
N THR A 501 11.27 -12.10 -26.42
CA THR A 501 12.46 -11.33 -26.05
C THR A 501 12.18 -9.82 -26.08
N GLY A 502 12.58 -9.14 -25.02
CA GLY A 502 12.42 -7.71 -24.80
C GLY A 502 11.89 -7.40 -23.40
N THR A 503 11.73 -6.11 -23.09
CA THR A 503 11.03 -5.70 -21.86
C THR A 503 9.54 -6.01 -21.95
N LEU A 504 8.86 -6.17 -20.80
CA LEU A 504 7.40 -6.37 -20.78
C LEU A 504 6.65 -5.26 -21.54
N ALA A 505 7.07 -4.00 -21.35
CA ALA A 505 6.45 -2.85 -21.99
C ALA A 505 6.51 -2.95 -23.52
N GLU A 506 7.69 -3.27 -24.07
CA GLU A 506 7.89 -3.44 -25.51
C GLU A 506 7.07 -4.61 -26.05
N VAL A 507 7.15 -5.78 -25.41
CA VAL A 507 6.50 -7.00 -25.89
C VAL A 507 4.98 -6.84 -25.88
N VAL A 508 4.40 -6.36 -24.78
CA VAL A 508 2.94 -6.17 -24.68
C VAL A 508 2.44 -5.20 -25.76
N ALA A 509 3.17 -4.11 -26.02
CA ALA A 509 2.82 -3.13 -27.05
C ALA A 509 2.93 -3.70 -28.48
N ARG A 510 3.87 -4.62 -28.75
CA ARG A 510 3.97 -5.31 -30.07
C ARG A 510 2.71 -6.09 -30.42
N TYR A 511 2.00 -6.60 -29.41
CA TYR A 511 0.80 -7.41 -29.63
C TYR A 511 -0.47 -6.56 -29.87
N GLY A 512 -0.41 -5.25 -29.65
CA GLY A 512 -1.47 -4.30 -30.02
C GLY A 512 -1.87 -3.33 -28.92
N ALA A 513 -2.98 -2.63 -29.16
CA ALA A 513 -3.50 -1.57 -28.29
C ALA A 513 -4.43 -2.07 -27.17
N TRP A 514 -4.86 -3.34 -27.20
CA TRP A 514 -5.69 -3.96 -26.15
C TRP A 514 -6.93 -3.17 -25.67
N ALA A 515 -7.47 -2.29 -26.52
CA ALA A 515 -8.52 -1.33 -26.15
C ALA A 515 -9.87 -2.00 -25.80
N ASP A 516 -10.04 -3.27 -26.14
CA ASP A 516 -11.21 -4.11 -25.89
C ASP A 516 -11.17 -4.86 -24.55
N ARG A 517 -10.07 -4.76 -23.79
CA ARG A 517 -9.84 -5.54 -22.57
C ARG A 517 -9.78 -4.70 -21.32
N GLU A 518 -9.99 -5.35 -20.18
CA GLU A 518 -9.50 -4.90 -18.88
C GLU A 518 -8.01 -5.22 -18.77
N ILE A 519 -7.21 -4.33 -18.20
CA ILE A 519 -5.76 -4.51 -18.10
C ILE A 519 -5.33 -4.35 -16.65
N THR A 520 -4.70 -5.38 -16.08
CA THR A 520 -4.10 -5.32 -14.74
C THR A 520 -2.58 -5.41 -14.84
N ILE A 521 -1.85 -4.48 -14.22
CA ILE A 521 -0.39 -4.41 -14.27
C ILE A 521 0.19 -4.45 -12.86
N SER A 522 1.12 -5.37 -12.62
CA SER A 522 1.72 -5.57 -11.29
C SER A 522 3.21 -5.93 -11.38
N GLY A 523 4.05 -5.22 -10.61
CA GLY A 523 5.49 -5.48 -10.55
C GLY A 523 6.25 -4.27 -10.01
N SER A 524 7.52 -4.11 -10.42
CA SER A 524 8.33 -2.99 -9.95
C SER A 524 7.81 -1.64 -10.48
N PRO A 525 7.95 -0.54 -9.70
CA PRO A 525 7.51 0.79 -10.15
C PRO A 525 8.01 1.17 -11.55
N PRO A 526 9.30 0.96 -11.92
CA PRO A 526 9.77 1.27 -13.27
C PRO A 526 9.07 0.45 -14.36
N MET A 527 8.80 -0.84 -14.10
CA MET A 527 8.12 -1.73 -15.04
C MET A 527 6.67 -1.29 -15.26
N VAL A 528 5.95 -0.98 -14.17
CA VAL A 528 4.55 -0.53 -14.28
C VAL A 528 4.47 0.77 -15.07
N ARG A 529 5.30 1.77 -14.73
CA ARG A 529 5.36 3.05 -15.48
C ARG A 529 5.66 2.85 -16.97
N ALA A 530 6.68 2.06 -17.29
CA ALA A 530 7.06 1.78 -18.67
C ALA A 530 5.92 1.10 -19.45
N THR A 531 5.25 0.12 -18.83
CA THR A 531 4.14 -0.62 -19.45
C THR A 531 2.92 0.27 -19.66
N VAL A 532 2.55 1.08 -18.67
CA VAL A 532 1.44 2.05 -18.78
C VAL A 532 1.72 3.01 -19.93
N ASN A 533 2.91 3.61 -20.00
CA ASN A 533 3.27 4.54 -21.07
C ASN A 533 3.21 3.86 -22.44
N ALA A 534 3.80 2.66 -22.59
CA ALA A 534 3.79 1.92 -23.85
C ALA A 534 2.37 1.57 -24.32
N LEU A 535 1.47 1.21 -23.39
CA LEU A 535 0.07 0.94 -23.69
C LEU A 535 -0.68 2.20 -24.11
N LEU A 536 -0.47 3.33 -23.43
CA LEU A 536 -1.07 4.62 -23.80
C LEU A 536 -0.60 5.07 -25.18
N ASP A 537 0.70 4.97 -25.47
CA ASP A 537 1.27 5.30 -26.77
C ASP A 537 0.73 4.40 -27.90
N ALA A 538 0.44 3.12 -27.58
CA ALA A 538 -0.22 2.20 -28.50
C ALA A 538 -1.72 2.49 -28.70
N GLY A 539 -2.33 3.41 -27.94
CA GLY A 539 -3.72 3.80 -28.05
C GLY A 539 -4.68 3.14 -27.05
N THR A 540 -4.16 2.54 -25.98
CA THR A 540 -4.98 1.96 -24.90
C THR A 540 -5.67 3.07 -24.10
N PRO A 541 -7.00 3.01 -23.86
CA PRO A 541 -7.66 3.96 -22.97
C PRO A 541 -7.18 3.81 -21.52
N PHE A 542 -6.76 4.91 -20.87
CA PHE A 542 -6.30 4.88 -19.47
C PHE A 542 -7.33 4.23 -18.51
N ARG A 543 -8.62 4.47 -18.71
CA ARG A 543 -9.72 3.87 -17.92
C ARG A 543 -9.76 2.33 -17.91
N ASN A 544 -9.07 1.68 -18.85
CA ASN A 544 -8.99 0.22 -18.91
C ASN A 544 -7.75 -0.33 -18.18
N ILE A 545 -6.84 0.54 -17.76
CA ILE A 545 -5.56 0.18 -17.13
C ILE A 545 -5.70 0.33 -15.63
N HIS A 546 -5.44 -0.77 -14.92
CA HIS A 546 -5.52 -0.86 -13.48
C HIS A 546 -4.18 -1.34 -12.93
N TYR A 547 -3.68 -0.66 -11.91
CA TYR A 547 -2.54 -1.06 -11.11
C TYR A 547 -2.74 -0.49 -9.72
N ASP A 548 -2.30 -1.21 -8.69
CA ASP A 548 -2.33 -0.66 -7.34
C ASP A 548 -1.23 0.41 -7.18
N PRO A 549 -1.44 1.41 -6.30
CA PRO A 549 -0.44 2.40 -5.98
C PRO A 549 0.87 1.73 -5.57
N TYR A 550 1.94 2.11 -6.24
CA TYR A 550 3.29 1.76 -5.86
C TYR A 550 4.01 3.04 -5.45
N HIS A 551 4.93 2.92 -4.51
CA HIS A 551 5.75 4.06 -4.14
C HIS A 551 6.74 4.35 -5.27
N THR A 552 6.69 5.59 -5.73
CA THR A 552 7.69 6.16 -6.63
C THR A 552 8.58 7.02 -5.76
N ASP A 553 9.89 6.75 -5.79
CA ASP A 553 10.95 7.53 -5.14
C ASP A 553 10.91 9.04 -5.47
#